data_AF-A0A9D6XA60-F1
#
_entry.id   AF-A0A9D6XA60-F1
#
_cell.length_a   1.000
_cell.length_b   1.000
_cell.length_c   1.000
_cell.angle_alpha   90.00
_cell.angle_beta   90.00
_cell.angle_gamma   90.00
#
_symmetry.space_group_name_H-M   'P 1'
#
loop_
_entity.id
_entity.type
_entity.pdbx_description
1 polymer ?
#
loop_
_entity_poly.entity_id
_entity_poly.type
_entity_poly.pdbx_seq_one_letter_code
_entity_poly.pdbx_strand_id
1 'polypeptide(L)'
;MPALVPITTADLEAAIVRVLALAAEPKWLRVREAARLYSLGEKRIVALIQAGAVRGYKSAEDGRGTWFVNTESLDQWHRMQADNFQAVARGLQEKIKRRLAK
;
A
#
# COMPACT_ATOMS: atom_id res chain seq x y z
N MET A 1 -11.39 -44.22 20.16
CA MET A 1 -10.80 -43.78 18.87
C MET A 1 -11.61 -42.57 18.41
N PRO A 2 -11.05 -41.35 18.28
CA PRO A 2 -11.81 -40.21 17.79
C PRO A 2 -12.10 -40.37 16.29
N ALA A 3 -13.34 -40.11 15.88
CA ALA A 3 -13.74 -40.11 14.48
C ALA A 3 -13.13 -38.90 13.75
N LEU A 4 -12.54 -39.14 12.58
CA LEU A 4 -12.06 -38.07 11.71
C LEU A 4 -13.27 -37.39 11.06
N VAL A 5 -13.51 -36.13 11.44
CA VAL A 5 -14.57 -35.31 10.84
C VAL A 5 -14.10 -34.86 9.45
N PRO A 6 -14.87 -35.10 8.38
CA PRO A 6 -14.51 -34.62 7.05
C PRO A 6 -14.62 -33.09 7.02
N ILE A 7 -13.49 -32.42 6.74
CA ILE A 7 -13.47 -30.97 6.51
C ILE A 7 -14.11 -30.72 5.15
N THR A 8 -15.16 -29.90 5.12
CA THR A 8 -15.83 -29.56 3.87
C THR A 8 -15.05 -28.49 3.10
N THR A 9 -15.24 -28.41 1.78
CA THR A 9 -14.62 -27.36 0.95
C THR A 9 -14.99 -25.96 1.44
N ALA A 10 -16.22 -25.76 1.95
CA ALA A 10 -16.67 -24.49 2.51
C ALA A 10 -15.90 -24.09 3.78
N ASP A 11 -15.55 -25.06 4.63
CA ASP A 11 -14.71 -24.81 5.82
C ASP A 11 -13.29 -24.41 5.41
N LEU A 12 -12.76 -25.00 4.34
CA LEU A 12 -11.44 -24.66 3.79
C LEU A 12 -11.43 -23.23 3.22
N GLU A 13 -12.46 -22.87 2.46
CA GLU A 13 -12.62 -21.52 1.91
C GLU A 13 -12.76 -20.46 3.02
N ALA A 14 -13.58 -20.74 4.03
CA ALA A 14 -13.73 -19.85 5.18
C ALA A 14 -12.41 -19.66 5.95
N ALA A 15 -11.63 -20.72 6.13
CA ALA A 15 -10.31 -20.64 6.76
C ALA A 15 -9.33 -19.81 5.94
N ILE A 16 -9.29 -20.00 4.61
CA ILE A 16 -8.44 -19.21 3.70
C ILE A 16 -8.81 -17.73 3.76
N VAL A 17 -10.09 -17.39 3.70
CA VAL A 17 -10.57 -16.00 3.79
C VAL A 17 -10.17 -15.38 5.13
N ARG A 18 -10.27 -16.12 6.24
CA ARG A 18 -9.89 -15.64 7.57
C ARG A 18 -8.39 -15.40 7.72
N VAL A 19 -7.56 -16.28 7.17
CA VAL A 19 -6.10 -16.13 7.16
C VAL A 19 -5.69 -14.93 6.32
N LEU A 20 -6.31 -14.74 5.15
CA LEU A 20 -6.07 -13.57 4.29
C LEU A 20 -6.54 -12.27 4.96
N ALA A 21 -7.66 -12.31 5.67
CA ALA A 21 -8.17 -11.15 6.42
C ALA A 21 -7.26 -10.78 7.61
N LEU A 22 -6.69 -11.75 8.34
CA LEU A 22 -5.68 -11.49 9.37
C LEU A 22 -4.40 -10.91 8.78
N ALA A 23 -3.99 -11.37 7.59
CA ALA A 23 -2.82 -10.82 6.90
C ALA A 23 -3.04 -9.38 6.38
N ALA A 24 -4.31 -8.98 6.22
CA ALA A 24 -4.73 -7.67 5.76
C ALA A 24 -4.89 -6.63 6.88
N GLU A 25 -4.54 -6.96 8.14
CA GLU A 25 -4.53 -5.93 9.18
C GLU A 25 -3.61 -4.76 8.79
N PRO A 26 -4.04 -3.51 9.01
CA PRO A 26 -3.26 -2.34 8.65
C PRO A 26 -1.94 -2.33 9.40
N LYS A 27 -0.86 -2.76 8.72
CA LYS A 27 0.48 -2.77 9.30
C LYS A 27 0.97 -1.33 9.38
N TRP A 28 1.00 -0.82 10.60
CA TRP A 28 1.70 0.41 10.94
C TRP A 28 3.20 0.13 10.93
N LEU A 29 3.91 0.79 10.02
CA LEU A 29 5.35 0.64 9.85
C LEU A 29 6.05 1.95 10.19
N ARG A 30 7.26 1.88 10.77
CA ARG A 30 8.05 3.08 10.97
C ARG A 30 8.38 3.67 9.60
N VAL A 31 8.37 5.00 9.49
CA VAL A 31 8.68 5.69 8.23
C VAL A 31 10.02 5.24 7.63
N ARG A 32 11.03 4.99 8.48
CA ARG A 32 12.34 4.49 8.05
C ARG A 32 12.26 3.11 7.37
N GLU A 33 11.38 2.24 7.84
CA GLU A 33 11.20 0.90 7.27
C GLU A 33 10.36 0.97 6.00
N ALA A 34 9.27 1.75 6.01
CA ALA A 34 8.47 2.02 4.82
C ALA A 34 9.31 2.67 3.70
N ALA A 35 10.22 3.58 4.04
CA ALA A 35 11.14 4.19 3.08
C ALA A 35 11.99 3.15 2.33
N ARG A 36 12.45 2.11 3.04
CA ARG A 36 13.20 1.00 2.44
C ARG A 36 12.31 0.12 1.57
N LEU A 37 11.13 -0.25 2.04
CA LEU A 37 10.21 -1.14 1.33
C LEU A 37 9.70 -0.52 0.03
N TYR A 38 9.31 0.75 0.05
CA TYR A 38 8.72 1.43 -1.10
C TYR A 38 9.74 2.25 -1.91
N SER A 39 11.03 2.18 -1.57
CA SER A 39 12.09 2.98 -2.19
C SER A 39 11.75 4.49 -2.25
N LEU A 40 11.10 4.99 -1.19
CA LEU A 40 10.71 6.40 -1.05
C LEU A 40 11.56 7.06 0.03
N GLY A 41 11.92 8.33 -0.17
CA GLY A 41 12.65 9.09 0.86
C GLY A 41 11.81 9.29 2.13
N GLU A 42 12.41 9.15 3.31
CA GLU A 42 11.73 9.31 4.61
C GLU A 42 10.99 10.65 4.71
N LYS A 43 11.65 11.75 4.30
CA LYS A 43 11.06 13.09 4.26
C LYS A 43 9.82 13.16 3.37
N ARG A 44 9.82 12.42 2.26
CA ARG A 44 8.68 12.37 1.33
C ARG A 44 7.50 11.68 1.97
N ILE A 45 7.71 10.56 2.66
CA ILE A 45 6.64 9.85 3.37
C ILE A 45 6.05 10.75 4.47
N VAL A 46 6.89 11.44 5.26
CA VAL A 46 6.41 12.39 6.27
C VAL A 46 5.59 13.52 5.65
N ALA A 47 6.06 14.10 4.54
CA ALA A 47 5.33 15.14 3.83
C ALA A 47 3.96 14.64 3.32
N LEU A 48 3.90 13.40 2.83
CA LEU A 48 2.64 12.80 2.40
C LEU A 48 1.67 12.59 3.56
N ILE A 49 2.17 12.19 4.74
CA ILE A 49 1.36 12.07 5.96
C ILE A 49 0.82 13.44 6.38
N GLN A 50 1.69 14.45 6.43
CA GLN A 50 1.32 15.83 6.80
C GLN A 50 0.34 16.46 5.80
N ALA A 51 0.45 16.13 4.52
CA ALA A 51 -0.49 16.54 3.49
C ALA A 51 -1.84 15.79 3.55
N GLY A 52 -1.98 14.78 4.40
CA GLY A 52 -3.18 13.95 4.49
C GLY A 52 -3.36 12.99 3.31
N ALA A 53 -2.36 12.85 2.43
CA ALA A 53 -2.39 11.95 1.29
C ALA A 53 -2.23 10.47 1.70
N VAL A 54 -1.63 10.23 2.85
CA VAL A 54 -1.50 8.90 3.47
C VAL A 54 -1.78 9.00 4.97
N ARG A 55 -2.27 7.91 5.55
CA ARG A 55 -2.51 7.85 7.00
C ARG A 55 -1.19 7.60 7.72
N GLY A 56 -0.94 8.39 8.74
CA GLY A 56 0.26 8.29 9.57
C GLY A 56 0.07 9.06 10.87
N TYR A 57 0.89 8.71 11.86
CA TYR A 57 0.93 9.44 13.12
C TYR A 57 2.36 9.54 13.62
N LYS A 58 2.58 10.51 14.51
CA LYS A 58 3.84 10.67 15.23
C LYS A 58 3.69 10.05 16.61
N SER A 59 4.54 9.09 16.95
CA SER A 59 4.53 8.49 18.29
C SER A 59 5.08 9.49 19.31
N ALA A 60 4.30 9.73 20.36
CA ALA A 60 4.70 10.56 21.49
C ALA A 60 5.54 9.78 22.51
N GLU A 61 5.43 8.45 22.55
CA GLU A 61 6.04 7.61 23.58
C GLU A 61 7.55 7.38 23.38
N ASP A 62 8.03 7.39 22.13
CA ASP A 62 9.43 7.09 21.81
C ASP A 62 10.41 8.21 22.24
N GLY A 63 9.93 9.37 22.72
CA GLY A 63 10.73 10.56 23.08
C GLY A 63 11.46 11.23 21.90
N ARG A 64 11.68 10.50 20.80
CA ARG A 64 12.34 10.91 19.56
C ARG A 64 11.37 11.39 18.49
N GLY A 65 10.06 11.21 18.71
CA GLY A 65 9.04 11.62 17.76
C GLY A 65 9.03 10.80 16.48
N THR A 66 9.18 9.48 16.60
CA THR A 66 9.18 8.54 15.47
C THR A 66 7.86 8.62 14.70
N TRP A 67 7.93 8.70 13.37
CA TRP A 67 6.75 8.65 12.52
C TRP A 67 6.41 7.22 12.12
N PHE A 68 5.12 6.93 12.13
CA PHE A 68 4.53 5.69 11.66
C PHE A 68 3.59 5.99 10.49
N VAL A 69 3.60 5.09 9.51
CA VAL A 69 2.76 5.16 8.32
C VAL A 69 1.94 3.90 8.20
N ASN A 70 0.70 4.06 7.77
CA ASN A 70 -0.18 2.95 7.44
C ASN A 70 0.16 2.45 6.03
N THR A 71 0.63 1.21 5.94
CA THR A 71 1.04 0.58 4.67
C THR A 71 -0.07 0.53 3.64
N GLU A 72 -1.30 0.19 4.03
CA GLU A 72 -2.42 0.09 3.10
C GLU A 72 -2.69 1.44 2.40
N SER A 73 -2.70 2.54 3.15
CA SER A 73 -2.87 3.87 2.58
C SER A 73 -1.71 4.24 1.65
N LEU A 74 -0.49 3.80 1.96
CA LEU A 74 0.71 4.07 1.17
C LEU A 74 0.71 3.27 -0.14
N ASP A 75 0.26 2.02 -0.09
CA ASP A 75 0.02 1.19 -1.28
C ASP A 75 -1.06 1.79 -2.18
N GLN A 76 -2.19 2.23 -1.60
CA GLN A 76 -3.25 2.88 -2.36
C GLN A 76 -2.72 4.13 -3.07
N TRP A 77 -1.99 4.99 -2.35
CA TRP A 77 -1.36 6.17 -2.94
C TRP A 77 -0.39 5.79 -4.07
N HIS A 78 0.43 4.74 -3.87
CA HIS A 78 1.40 4.29 -4.87
C HIS A 78 0.72 3.77 -6.15
N ARG A 79 -0.38 3.02 -6.02
CA ARG A 79 -1.19 2.56 -7.17
C ARG A 79 -1.79 3.73 -7.94
N MET A 80 -2.38 4.70 -7.24
CA MET A 80 -2.93 5.90 -7.87
C MET A 80 -1.89 6.70 -8.66
N GLN A 81 -0.64 6.77 -8.17
CA GLN A 81 0.45 7.42 -8.91
C GLN A 81 0.82 6.66 -10.18
N ALA A 82 0.86 5.33 -10.14
CA ALA A 82 1.15 4.50 -11.30
C ALA A 82 0.09 4.68 -12.40
N ASP A 83 -1.20 4.68 -12.03
CA ASP A 83 -2.31 4.88 -12.97
C ASP A 83 -2.25 6.26 -13.64
N ASN A 84 -1.99 7.31 -12.86
CA ASN A 84 -1.83 8.67 -13.39
C ASN A 84 -0.66 8.77 -14.35
N PHE A 85 0.48 8.13 -14.05
CA PHE A 85 1.64 8.14 -14.93
C PHE A 85 1.35 7.45 -16.27
N GLN A 86 0.65 6.31 -16.24
CA GLN A 86 0.26 5.60 -17.47
C GLN A 86 -0.71 6.42 -18.33
N ALA A 87 -1.63 7.17 -17.73
CA ALA A 87 -2.55 8.04 -18.47
C ALA A 87 -1.80 9.18 -19.17
N VAL A 88 -0.85 9.82 -18.47
CA VAL A 88 -0.01 10.87 -19.04
C VAL A 88 0.88 10.34 -20.18
N ALA A 89 1.51 9.18 -19.98
CA ALA A 89 2.36 8.54 -20.98
C ALA A 89 1.58 8.21 -22.26
N ARG A 90 0.35 7.67 -22.14
CA ARG A 90 -0.54 7.41 -23.29
C ARG A 90 -0.87 8.69 -24.06
N GLY A 91 -1.24 9.78 -23.36
CA GLY A 91 -1.53 11.06 -23.99
C GLY A 91 -0.33 11.67 -24.72
N LEU A 92 0.89 11.49 -24.19
CA LEU A 92 2.13 11.89 -24.86
C LEU A 92 2.38 11.07 -26.13
N GLN A 93 2.21 9.74 -26.07
CA GLN A 93 2.37 8.87 -27.23
C GLN A 93 1.39 9.24 -28.36
N GLU A 94 0.13 9.52 -28.04
CA GLU A 94 -0.85 9.96 -29.04
C GLU A 94 -0.47 11.30 -29.69
N LYS A 95 0.01 12.27 -28.90
CA LYS A 95 0.48 13.56 -29.42
C LYS A 95 1.67 13.40 -30.37
N ILE A 96 2.62 12.52 -30.02
CA ILE A 96 3.78 12.22 -30.86
C ILE A 96 3.33 11.54 -32.17
N LYS A 97 2.47 10.52 -32.10
CA LYS A 97 1.92 9.85 -33.29
C LYS A 97 1.20 10.82 -34.23
N ARG A 98 0.38 11.73 -33.69
CA ARG A 98 -0.32 12.76 -34.48
C ARG A 98 0.62 13.76 -35.16
N ARG A 99 1.76 14.07 -34.53
CA ARG A 99 2.79 14.94 -35.12
C ARG A 99 3.62 14.25 -36.21
N LEU A 100 3.84 12.95 -36.10
CA LEU A 100 4.61 12.15 -37.07
C LEU A 100 3.79 11.73 -38.31
N ALA A 101 2.46 11.71 -38.20
CA ALA A 101 1.56 11.35 -39.29
C ALA A 101 1.16 12.54 -40.19
N LYS A 102 1.73 13.72 -39.96
CA LYS A 102 1.50 14.96 -40.71
C LYS A 102 2.79 15.38 -41.40
#